data_AF-A0A372FUA3-F1
#
_entry.id   AF-A0A372FUA3-F1
#
_cell.length_a   1.000
_cell.length_b   1.000
_cell.length_c   1.000
_cell.angle_alpha   90.00
_cell.angle_beta   90.00
_cell.angle_gamma   90.00
#
_symmetry.space_group_name_H-M   'P 1'
#
loop_
_entity.id
_entity.type
_entity.pdbx_description
1 polymer ?
#
loop_
_entity_poly.entity_id
_entity_poly.type
_entity_poly.pdbx_seq_one_letter_code
_entity_poly.pdbx_strand_id
1 'polypeptide(L)'
;MGQLAVPFGAVREGQHHQDAPPVPDPVEDLLDRGVPAGQIVALGRETARLADLAGRGVTVRQADYDDPESLRVAFAGAEKLMFVSGSEVGRRVAQHRNVVAAATEAGVGLVVYTSIPKADTSSLILATEHRATEQTDEGHTNRVYELGGPAFTLGELAAEVSRQSGREVGYLDLPVERYVEVLVDADRGAAEGELYVEGDDLATLIGRPPVTLAEAIRTAL
;
A
#
# COMPACT_ATOMS: atom_id res chain seq x y z
N MET A 1 -18.90 -1.26 -19.62
CA MET A 1 -18.15 -1.90 -18.51
C MET A 1 -16.83 -1.17 -18.43
N GLY A 2 -16.56 -0.49 -17.32
CA GLY A 2 -15.45 0.45 -17.17
C GLY A 2 -14.08 -0.16 -16.97
N GLN A 3 -13.05 0.65 -17.15
CA GLN A 3 -11.66 0.29 -16.84
C GLN A 3 -11.28 0.70 -15.41
N LEU A 4 -10.52 -0.16 -14.73
CA LEU A 4 -9.91 0.08 -13.42
C LEU A 4 -8.40 0.23 -13.60
N ALA A 5 -7.88 1.41 -13.25
CA ALA A 5 -6.46 1.68 -13.22
C ALA A 5 -5.87 1.28 -11.87
N VAL A 6 -4.81 0.47 -11.91
CA VAL A 6 -4.16 -0.08 -10.72
C VAL A 6 -2.66 0.01 -10.90
N PRO A 7 -1.92 0.64 -9.97
CA PRO A 7 -0.47 0.55 -9.95
C PRO A 7 -0.08 -0.91 -9.74
N PHE A 8 0.81 -1.38 -10.59
CA PHE A 8 1.50 -2.63 -10.34
C PHE A 8 2.52 -2.40 -9.22
N GLY A 9 2.56 -3.33 -8.27
CA GLY A 9 3.21 -3.13 -6.99
C GLY A 9 4.67 -2.69 -7.09
N ALA A 10 5.04 -1.70 -6.27
CA ALA A 10 6.43 -1.31 -5.96
C ALA A 10 7.31 -2.48 -5.45
N VAL A 11 6.72 -3.65 -5.19
CA VAL A 11 7.37 -4.79 -4.57
C VAL A 11 8.17 -5.65 -5.55
N ARG A 12 7.75 -5.77 -6.82
CA ARG A 12 8.63 -6.36 -7.86
C ARG A 12 9.66 -5.36 -8.41
N GLU A 13 9.49 -4.06 -8.14
CA GLU A 13 10.47 -3.05 -8.56
C GLU A 13 11.80 -3.15 -7.77
N GLY A 14 11.81 -3.79 -6.59
CA GLY A 14 12.99 -3.93 -5.71
C GLY A 14 13.39 -5.35 -5.28
N GLN A 15 12.77 -6.42 -5.79
CA GLN A 15 13.10 -7.79 -5.36
C GLN A 15 14.35 -8.36 -6.07
N HIS A 16 15.50 -8.32 -5.36
CA HIS A 16 16.68 -9.14 -5.67
C HIS A 16 16.73 -10.46 -4.86
N HIS A 17 15.76 -10.72 -3.97
CA HIS A 17 15.72 -11.95 -3.18
C HIS A 17 14.67 -12.92 -3.72
N GLN A 18 15.15 -14.06 -4.25
CA GLN A 18 14.35 -15.08 -4.92
C GLN A 18 13.46 -15.93 -3.97
N ASP A 19 13.62 -15.77 -2.65
CA ASP A 19 13.01 -16.65 -1.63
C ASP A 19 11.99 -15.96 -0.70
N ALA A 20 11.64 -14.69 -0.95
CA ALA A 20 10.59 -14.02 -0.17
C ALA A 20 9.20 -14.51 -0.65
N PRO A 21 8.23 -14.77 0.26
CA PRO A 21 6.87 -15.11 -0.14
C PRO A 21 6.31 -14.01 -1.07
N PRO A 22 5.49 -14.38 -2.08
CA PRO A 22 4.92 -13.39 -2.99
C PRO A 22 4.06 -12.41 -2.18
N VAL A 23 4.41 -11.14 -2.24
CA VAL A 23 3.57 -10.08 -1.68
C VAL A 23 2.33 -9.97 -2.57
N PRO A 24 1.13 -9.85 -1.99
CA PRO A 24 -0.10 -9.76 -2.77
C PRO A 24 -0.01 -8.65 -3.82
N ASP A 25 -0.35 -8.99 -5.06
CA ASP A 25 -0.39 -8.07 -6.18
C ASP A 25 -1.86 -7.76 -6.49
N PRO A 26 -2.30 -6.48 -6.35
CA PRO A 26 -3.68 -6.11 -6.62
C PRO A 26 -4.16 -6.49 -8.03
N VAL A 27 -3.29 -6.53 -9.03
CA VAL A 27 -3.65 -6.94 -10.38
C VAL A 27 -3.95 -8.44 -10.44
N GLU A 28 -3.12 -9.26 -9.80
CA GLU A 28 -3.33 -10.71 -9.71
C GLU A 28 -4.60 -11.03 -8.93
N ASP A 29 -4.82 -10.37 -7.80
CA ASP A 29 -6.02 -10.55 -6.98
C ASP A 29 -7.31 -10.25 -7.78
N LEU A 30 -7.28 -9.23 -8.65
CA LEU A 30 -8.42 -8.91 -9.52
C LEU A 30 -8.64 -9.99 -10.58
N LEU A 31 -7.57 -10.50 -11.19
CA LEU A 31 -7.65 -11.58 -12.17
C LEU A 31 -8.19 -12.88 -11.55
N ASP A 32 -7.72 -13.24 -10.36
CA ASP A 32 -8.16 -14.43 -9.61
C ASP A 32 -9.62 -14.32 -9.18
N ARG A 33 -10.11 -13.11 -8.91
CA ARG A 33 -11.53 -12.81 -8.66
C ARG A 33 -12.39 -12.79 -9.92
N GLY A 34 -11.80 -13.03 -11.09
CA GLY A 34 -12.50 -13.13 -12.37
C GLY A 34 -12.81 -11.78 -13.04
N VAL A 35 -12.12 -10.70 -12.64
CA VAL A 35 -12.21 -9.43 -13.38
C VAL A 35 -11.62 -9.65 -14.78
N PRO A 36 -12.36 -9.35 -15.87
CA PRO A 36 -11.83 -9.52 -17.22
C PRO A 36 -10.56 -8.70 -17.42
N ALA A 37 -9.48 -9.32 -17.89
CA ALA A 37 -8.18 -8.67 -18.02
C ALA A 37 -8.22 -7.35 -18.83
N GLY A 38 -9.04 -7.28 -19.87
CA GLY A 38 -9.24 -6.06 -20.67
C GLY A 38 -9.92 -4.88 -19.94
N GLN A 39 -10.46 -5.12 -18.73
CA GLN A 39 -10.98 -4.08 -17.83
C GLN A 39 -9.93 -3.60 -16.83
N ILE A 40 -8.74 -4.20 -16.80
CA ILE A 40 -7.65 -3.84 -15.89
C ILE A 40 -6.61 -3.05 -16.68
N VAL A 41 -6.21 -1.91 -16.13
CA VAL A 41 -5.07 -1.11 -16.60
C VAL A 41 -3.99 -1.18 -15.52
N ALA A 42 -2.95 -1.98 -15.75
CA ALA A 42 -1.79 -2.06 -14.88
C ALA A 42 -0.81 -0.91 -15.21
N LEU A 43 -0.43 -0.16 -14.18
CA LEU A 43 0.45 0.99 -14.31
C LEU A 43 1.83 0.67 -13.75
N GLY A 44 2.88 1.13 -14.43
CA GLY A 44 4.25 1.03 -13.90
C GLY A 44 5.17 2.03 -14.57
N ARG A 45 6.30 2.36 -13.92
CA ARG A 45 7.30 3.25 -14.53
C ARG A 45 8.01 2.56 -15.70
N GLU A 46 8.27 1.26 -15.56
CA GLU A 46 8.89 0.41 -16.57
C GLU A 46 7.92 -0.69 -17.06
N THR A 47 7.18 -0.41 -18.13
CA THR A 47 6.14 -1.32 -18.64
C THR A 47 6.66 -2.69 -19.09
N ALA A 48 7.93 -2.80 -19.44
CA ALA A 48 8.57 -4.06 -19.80
C ALA A 48 8.51 -5.10 -18.66
N ARG A 49 8.46 -4.64 -17.40
CA ARG A 49 8.32 -5.51 -16.22
C ARG A 49 6.93 -6.12 -16.08
N LEU A 50 5.96 -5.66 -16.87
CA LEU A 50 4.55 -6.07 -16.84
C LEU A 50 4.15 -6.88 -18.08
N ALA A 51 5.14 -7.40 -18.81
CA ALA A 51 4.91 -8.11 -20.07
C ALA A 51 4.09 -9.40 -19.89
N ASP A 52 4.20 -10.06 -18.74
CA ASP A 52 3.41 -11.23 -18.37
C ASP A 52 1.92 -10.88 -18.22
N LEU A 53 1.61 -9.75 -17.57
CA LEU A 53 0.24 -9.24 -17.47
C LEU A 53 -0.33 -8.85 -18.84
N ALA A 54 0.47 -8.17 -19.67
CA ALA A 54 0.09 -7.86 -21.04
C ALA A 54 -0.21 -9.13 -21.85
N GLY A 55 0.59 -10.17 -21.69
CA GLY A 55 0.37 -11.49 -22.31
C GLY A 55 -0.93 -12.17 -21.89
N ARG A 56 -1.50 -11.79 -20.73
CA ARG A 56 -2.79 -12.27 -20.22
C ARG A 56 -3.96 -11.36 -20.60
N GLY A 57 -3.72 -10.33 -21.41
CA GLY A 57 -4.75 -9.40 -21.90
C GLY A 57 -5.02 -8.20 -20.99
N VAL A 58 -4.16 -7.96 -19.98
CA VAL A 58 -4.21 -6.73 -19.18
C VAL A 58 -3.67 -5.57 -20.00
N THR A 59 -4.33 -4.41 -19.93
CA THR A 59 -3.78 -3.20 -20.55
C THR A 59 -2.63 -2.69 -19.68
N VAL A 60 -1.44 -2.48 -20.25
CA VAL A 60 -0.31 -1.93 -19.53
C VAL A 60 -0.05 -0.50 -19.99
N ARG A 61 0.12 0.44 -19.06
CA ARG A 61 0.45 1.84 -19.36
C ARG A 61 1.60 2.33 -18.48
N GLN A 62 2.43 3.18 -19.04
CA GLN A 62 3.47 3.84 -18.28
C GLN A 62 2.85 4.97 -17.44
N ALA A 63 3.27 5.09 -16.19
CA ALA A 63 2.84 6.14 -15.28
C ALA A 63 4.00 6.50 -14.35
N ASP A 64 4.36 7.78 -14.31
CA ASP A 64 5.36 8.35 -13.41
C ASP A 64 4.72 9.53 -12.67
N TYR A 65 4.81 9.53 -11.34
CA TYR A 65 4.21 10.57 -10.51
C TYR A 65 4.86 11.93 -10.69
N ASP A 66 6.07 11.96 -11.25
CA ASP A 66 6.80 13.17 -11.60
C ASP A 66 6.52 13.67 -13.02
N ASP A 67 5.81 12.89 -13.85
CA ASP A 67 5.44 13.25 -15.22
C ASP A 67 3.91 13.33 -15.38
N PRO A 68 3.32 14.54 -15.24
CA PRO A 68 1.88 14.74 -15.41
C PRO A 68 1.31 14.26 -16.74
N GLU A 69 2.08 14.33 -17.84
CA GLU A 69 1.60 13.86 -19.14
C GLU A 69 1.53 12.33 -19.19
N SER A 70 2.49 11.64 -18.57
CA SER A 70 2.40 10.19 -18.43
C SER A 70 1.13 9.78 -17.67
N LEU A 71 0.77 10.49 -16.60
CA LEU A 71 -0.42 10.21 -15.79
C LEU A 71 -1.71 10.48 -16.57
N ARG A 72 -1.77 11.59 -17.31
CA ARG A 72 -2.92 11.94 -18.16
C ARG A 72 -3.17 10.84 -19.21
N VAL A 73 -2.11 10.33 -19.85
CA VAL A 73 -2.20 9.21 -20.79
C VAL A 73 -2.58 7.91 -20.09
N ALA A 74 -1.99 7.64 -18.93
CA ALA A 74 -2.24 6.44 -18.14
C ALA A 74 -3.72 6.32 -17.71
N PHE A 75 -4.33 7.43 -17.28
CA PHE A 75 -5.68 7.44 -16.73
C PHE A 75 -6.80 7.60 -17.76
N ALA A 76 -6.47 7.83 -19.04
CA ALA A 76 -7.46 7.99 -20.09
C ALA A 76 -8.46 6.82 -20.13
N GLY A 77 -9.74 7.12 -19.92
CA GLY A 77 -10.83 6.14 -19.92
C GLY A 77 -10.97 5.29 -18.65
N ALA A 78 -10.18 5.55 -17.60
CA ALA A 78 -10.35 4.90 -16.31
C ALA A 78 -11.57 5.46 -15.57
N GLU A 79 -12.45 4.57 -15.10
CA GLU A 79 -13.59 4.95 -14.26
C GLU A 79 -13.23 4.89 -12.78
N LYS A 80 -12.24 4.07 -12.43
CA LYS A 80 -11.79 3.81 -11.06
C LYS A 80 -10.26 3.80 -11.01
N LEU A 81 -9.70 4.29 -9.91
CA LEU A 81 -8.27 4.30 -9.65
C LEU A 81 -7.99 3.71 -8.26
N MET A 82 -7.14 2.69 -8.20
CA MET A 82 -6.42 2.38 -6.96
C MET A 82 -5.16 3.24 -6.94
N PHE A 83 -5.01 4.09 -5.93
CA PHE A 83 -3.87 4.99 -5.79
C PHE A 83 -2.98 4.49 -4.66
N VAL A 84 -1.84 3.89 -5.02
CA VAL A 84 -0.81 3.48 -4.07
C VAL A 84 0.14 4.65 -3.82
N SER A 85 0.38 4.99 -2.55
CA SER A 85 1.25 6.11 -2.19
C SER A 85 2.67 5.94 -2.72
N GLY A 86 3.28 7.04 -3.19
CA GLY A 86 4.69 7.06 -3.60
C GLY A 86 5.65 6.76 -2.43
N SER A 87 6.80 6.16 -2.74
CA SER A 87 7.80 5.76 -1.74
C SER A 87 8.79 6.87 -1.35
N GLU A 88 8.80 8.00 -2.06
CA GLU A 88 9.75 9.09 -1.87
C GLU A 88 9.27 10.12 -0.83
N VAL A 89 9.77 9.97 0.40
CA VAL A 89 9.54 10.95 1.48
C VAL A 89 10.10 12.32 1.08
N GLY A 90 9.32 13.38 1.30
CA GLY A 90 9.64 14.77 0.95
C GLY A 90 9.19 15.19 -0.45
N ARG A 91 8.89 14.24 -1.35
CA ARG A 91 8.35 14.51 -2.70
C ARG A 91 6.90 14.08 -2.87
N ARG A 92 6.43 13.24 -1.95
CA ARG A 92 5.11 12.60 -1.96
C ARG A 92 3.98 13.59 -2.25
N VAL A 93 3.96 14.74 -1.58
CA VAL A 93 2.87 15.71 -1.73
C VAL A 93 2.77 16.25 -3.17
N ALA A 94 3.90 16.58 -3.80
CA ALA A 94 3.90 17.09 -5.18
C ALA A 94 3.48 15.99 -6.17
N GLN A 95 4.04 14.79 -6.00
CA GLN A 95 3.70 13.59 -6.77
C GLN A 95 2.21 13.26 -6.68
N HIS A 96 1.65 13.28 -5.48
CA HIS A 96 0.26 12.93 -5.24
C HIS A 96 -0.71 13.97 -5.80
N ARG A 97 -0.35 15.26 -5.79
CA ARG A 97 -1.13 16.30 -6.47
C ARG A 97 -1.21 16.07 -7.97
N ASN A 98 -0.14 15.61 -8.61
CA ASN A 98 -0.17 15.26 -10.03
C ASN A 98 -1.12 14.09 -10.31
N VAL A 99 -1.11 13.07 -9.45
CA VAL A 99 -2.02 11.91 -9.55
C VAL A 99 -3.47 12.36 -9.40
N VAL A 100 -3.80 13.13 -8.38
CA VAL A 100 -5.17 13.64 -8.15
C VAL A 100 -5.61 14.49 -9.34
N ALA A 101 -4.79 15.45 -9.77
CA ALA A 101 -5.12 16.31 -10.92
C ALA A 101 -5.40 15.52 -12.19
N ALA A 102 -4.55 14.54 -12.53
CA ALA A 102 -4.74 13.69 -13.71
C ALA A 102 -5.99 12.80 -13.59
N ALA A 103 -6.29 12.28 -12.39
CA ALA A 103 -7.50 11.48 -12.15
C ALA A 103 -8.77 12.34 -12.30
N THR A 104 -8.77 13.56 -11.76
CA THR A 104 -9.85 14.54 -11.93
C THR A 104 -10.06 14.89 -13.40
N GLU A 105 -8.97 15.18 -14.15
CA GLU A 105 -9.05 15.51 -15.58
C GLU A 105 -9.58 14.33 -16.41
N ALA A 106 -9.17 13.10 -16.09
CA ALA A 106 -9.65 11.89 -16.75
C ALA A 106 -11.11 11.55 -16.40
N GLY A 107 -11.71 12.22 -15.41
CA GLY A 107 -13.08 11.96 -14.97
C GLY A 107 -13.22 10.66 -14.17
N VAL A 108 -12.17 10.24 -13.45
CA VAL A 108 -12.22 9.07 -12.57
C VAL A 108 -13.29 9.30 -11.49
N GLY A 109 -14.26 8.38 -11.41
CA GLY A 109 -15.41 8.51 -10.51
C GLY A 109 -15.19 7.90 -9.12
N LEU A 110 -14.18 7.05 -8.94
CA LEU A 110 -13.82 6.45 -7.67
C LEU A 110 -12.30 6.33 -7.54
N VAL A 111 -11.74 6.92 -6.48
CA VAL A 111 -10.34 6.74 -6.09
C VAL A 111 -10.29 5.98 -4.76
N VAL A 112 -9.50 4.91 -4.71
CA VAL A 112 -9.17 4.18 -3.48
C VAL A 112 -7.70 4.45 -3.18
N TYR A 113 -7.43 5.27 -2.17
CA TYR A 113 -6.07 5.68 -1.81
C TYR A 113 -5.54 4.86 -0.63
N THR A 114 -4.34 4.28 -0.78
CA THR A 114 -3.65 3.59 0.34
C THR A 114 -2.94 4.63 1.19
N SER A 115 -3.65 5.13 2.19
CA SER A 115 -3.10 6.07 3.16
C SER A 115 -2.30 5.36 4.26
N ILE A 116 -2.15 6.03 5.40
CA ILE A 116 -1.59 5.49 6.65
C ILE A 116 -2.68 5.53 7.74
N PRO A 117 -2.68 4.59 8.71
CA PRO A 117 -3.66 4.63 9.79
C PRO A 117 -3.64 5.95 10.56
N LYS A 118 -4.82 6.45 10.93
CA LYS A 118 -4.99 7.67 11.73
C LYS A 118 -4.26 8.88 11.15
N ALA A 119 -4.20 9.04 9.83
CA ALA A 119 -3.47 10.13 9.17
C ALA A 119 -3.84 11.52 9.71
N ASP A 120 -5.07 11.68 10.21
CA ASP A 120 -5.65 12.89 10.81
C ASP A 120 -5.22 13.16 12.28
N THR A 121 -4.62 12.21 12.97
CA THR A 121 -4.24 12.38 14.39
C THR A 121 -2.84 11.86 14.73
N SER A 122 -2.27 10.99 13.91
CA SER A 122 -0.91 10.46 14.05
C SER A 122 0.14 11.59 13.95
N SER A 123 1.15 11.50 14.82
CA SER A 123 2.31 12.38 14.84
C SER A 123 3.46 11.87 13.97
N LEU A 124 3.33 10.70 13.35
CA LEU A 124 4.31 10.13 12.44
C LEU A 124 4.62 11.11 11.30
N ILE A 125 5.89 11.19 10.92
CA ILE A 125 6.40 12.03 9.83
C ILE A 125 5.64 11.73 8.53
N LEU A 126 5.39 10.44 8.26
CA LEU A 126 4.64 10.01 7.07
C LEU A 126 3.17 10.46 7.11
N ALA A 127 2.53 10.48 8.29
CA ALA A 127 1.14 10.90 8.45
C ALA A 127 0.90 12.34 7.98
N THR A 128 1.90 13.21 8.11
CA THR A 128 1.82 14.59 7.59
C THR A 128 1.63 14.63 6.07
N GLU A 129 2.39 13.82 5.32
CA GLU A 129 2.30 13.78 3.85
C GLU A 129 1.02 13.09 3.37
N HIS A 130 0.59 12.04 4.07
CA HIS A 130 -0.66 11.32 3.80
C HIS A 130 -1.88 12.22 4.04
N ARG A 131 -1.92 12.93 5.17
CA ARG A 131 -2.96 13.93 5.46
C ARG A 131 -3.04 15.02 4.40
N ALA A 132 -1.89 15.55 3.97
CA ALA A 132 -1.86 16.55 2.90
C ALA A 132 -2.43 15.99 1.58
N THR A 133 -2.23 14.70 1.32
CA THR A 133 -2.82 14.00 0.16
C THR A 133 -4.34 13.86 0.30
N GLU A 134 -4.82 13.42 1.45
CA GLU A 134 -6.26 13.28 1.75
C GLU A 134 -7.02 14.61 1.63
N GLN A 135 -6.34 15.72 1.92
CA GLN A 135 -6.90 17.07 1.82
C GLN A 135 -6.76 17.71 0.42
N THR A 136 -6.16 17.00 -0.56
CA THR A 136 -5.94 17.56 -1.90
C THR A 136 -7.23 17.63 -2.74
N ASP A 137 -8.29 16.91 -2.36
CA ASP A 137 -9.58 16.95 -3.04
C ASP A 137 -10.76 17.17 -2.06
N GLU A 138 -11.55 18.21 -2.30
CA GLU A 138 -12.75 18.55 -1.51
C GLU A 138 -14.04 17.92 -2.08
N GLY A 139 -13.97 17.26 -3.25
CA GLY A 139 -15.13 16.80 -4.04
C GLY A 139 -15.57 15.35 -3.83
N HIS A 140 -14.89 14.58 -2.96
CA HIS A 140 -15.16 13.15 -2.78
C HIS A 140 -15.89 12.86 -1.46
N THR A 141 -16.89 11.98 -1.50
CA THR A 141 -17.47 11.36 -0.29
C THR A 141 -16.42 10.46 0.36
N ASN A 142 -15.64 11.04 1.27
CA ASN A 142 -14.50 10.38 1.90
C ASN A 142 -14.98 9.43 3.01
N ARG A 143 -15.23 8.17 2.66
CA ARG A 143 -15.26 7.12 3.67
C ARG A 143 -13.83 6.67 3.94
N VAL A 144 -13.32 7.01 5.12
CA VAL A 144 -12.06 6.51 5.63
C VAL A 144 -12.29 5.14 6.26
N TYR A 145 -11.40 4.19 5.97
CA TYR A 145 -11.37 2.87 6.59
C TYR A 145 -10.03 2.69 7.27
N GLU A 146 -10.05 2.33 8.55
CA GLU A 146 -8.83 2.09 9.32
C GLU A 146 -8.49 0.61 9.25
N LEU A 147 -7.45 0.27 8.48
CA LEU A 147 -7.14 -1.13 8.15
C LEU A 147 -6.05 -1.66 9.07
N GLY A 148 -6.41 -2.50 10.04
CA GLY A 148 -5.48 -3.19 10.92
C GLY A 148 -5.88 -4.64 11.23
N GLY A 149 -4.90 -5.41 11.68
CA GLY A 149 -5.08 -6.77 12.18
C GLY A 149 -4.96 -6.84 13.71
N PRO A 150 -5.01 -8.05 14.30
CA PRO A 150 -4.75 -8.23 15.73
C PRO A 150 -3.42 -7.61 16.14
N ALA A 151 -3.46 -6.75 17.15
CA ALA A 151 -2.28 -6.08 17.67
C ALA A 151 -1.34 -7.08 18.36
N PHE A 152 -0.04 -6.80 18.28
CA PHE A 152 1.00 -7.52 18.99
C PHE A 152 2.17 -6.58 19.29
N THR A 153 2.94 -6.91 20.32
CA THR A 153 4.18 -6.22 20.70
C THR A 153 5.39 -6.88 20.04
N LEU A 154 6.51 -6.16 19.96
CA LEU A 154 7.77 -6.73 19.48
C LEU A 154 8.27 -7.90 20.36
N GLY A 155 7.92 -7.90 21.65
CA GLY A 155 8.16 -9.04 22.55
C GLY A 155 7.35 -10.28 22.17
N GLU A 156 6.07 -10.12 21.83
CA GLU A 156 5.22 -11.23 21.36
C GLU A 156 5.67 -11.75 19.99
N LEU A 157 6.12 -10.88 19.09
CA LEU A 157 6.77 -11.25 17.84
C LEU A 157 8.00 -12.14 18.10
N ALA A 158 8.92 -11.71 18.97
CA ALA A 158 10.14 -12.46 19.29
C ALA A 158 9.82 -13.83 19.95
N ALA A 159 8.83 -13.85 20.85
CA ALA A 159 8.37 -15.08 21.49
C ALA A 159 7.75 -16.06 20.47
N GLU A 160 6.95 -15.57 19.53
CA GLU A 160 6.29 -16.39 18.52
C GLU A 160 7.30 -16.94 17.48
N VAL A 161 8.26 -16.13 17.06
CA VAL A 161 9.39 -16.59 16.22
C VAL A 161 10.21 -17.64 16.94
N SER A 162 10.49 -17.45 18.24
CA SER A 162 11.23 -18.43 19.04
C SER A 162 10.50 -19.77 19.10
N ARG A 163 9.19 -19.72 19.33
CA ARG A 163 8.33 -20.90 19.40
C ARG A 163 8.33 -21.70 18.12
N GLN A 164 8.20 -21.05 16.96
CA GLN A 164 8.09 -21.75 15.67
C GLN A 164 9.44 -22.17 15.08
N SER A 165 10.49 -21.38 15.28
CA SER A 165 11.83 -21.69 14.76
C SER A 165 12.62 -22.68 15.64
N GLY A 166 12.23 -22.85 16.90
CA GLY A 166 12.98 -23.64 17.88
C GLY A 166 14.30 -22.98 18.32
N ARG A 167 14.55 -21.72 17.96
CA ARG A 167 15.73 -20.94 18.34
C ARG A 167 15.31 -19.83 19.29
N GLU A 168 16.09 -19.59 20.33
CA GLU A 168 15.83 -18.46 21.23
C GLU A 168 16.10 -17.13 20.51
N VAL A 169 15.06 -16.31 20.39
CA VAL A 169 15.10 -14.95 19.84
C VAL A 169 14.59 -13.99 20.91
N GLY A 170 15.47 -13.13 21.41
CA GLY A 170 15.11 -12.08 22.36
C GLY A 170 14.67 -10.80 21.65
N TYR A 171 13.74 -10.07 22.26
CA TYR A 171 13.49 -8.67 21.92
C TYR A 171 14.33 -7.78 22.85
N LEU A 172 15.15 -6.91 22.25
CA LEU A 172 15.89 -5.88 22.95
C LEU A 172 15.35 -4.54 22.51
N ASP A 173 14.65 -3.86 23.43
CA ASP A 173 14.21 -2.48 23.25
C ASP A 173 15.45 -1.57 23.31
N LEU A 174 15.77 -0.95 22.18
CA LEU A 174 16.94 -0.09 22.03
C LEU A 174 16.52 1.37 22.06
N PRO A 175 17.32 2.25 22.69
CA PRO A 175 17.01 3.68 22.68
C PRO A 175 17.03 4.22 21.24
N VAL A 176 16.06 5.08 20.94
CA VAL A 176 15.77 5.57 19.58
C VAL A 176 16.97 6.21 18.90
N GLU A 177 17.92 6.78 19.63
CA GLU A 177 19.14 7.41 19.08
C GLU A 177 20.06 6.41 18.33
N ARG A 178 19.75 5.10 18.39
CA ARG A 178 20.48 4.04 17.69
C ARG A 178 19.89 3.69 16.32
N TYR A 179 18.72 4.25 15.96
CA TYR A 179 18.06 4.01 14.68
C TYR A 179 18.22 5.22 13.73
N VAL A 180 17.95 5.00 12.44
CA VAL A 180 17.79 6.11 11.47
C VAL A 180 16.44 6.78 11.65
N GLU A 181 16.33 8.07 11.34
CA GLU A 181 15.19 8.95 11.69
C GLU A 181 13.78 8.38 11.39
N VAL A 182 13.58 7.77 10.21
CA VAL A 182 12.27 7.17 9.86
C VAL A 182 11.96 5.91 10.68
N LEU A 183 12.98 5.11 10.98
CA LEU A 183 12.82 3.94 11.86
C LEU A 183 12.58 4.37 13.31
N VAL A 184 13.22 5.44 13.76
CA VAL A 184 12.97 6.07 15.07
C VAL A 184 11.51 6.49 15.19
N ASP A 185 11.01 7.22 14.19
CA ASP A 185 9.65 7.75 14.25
C ASP A 185 8.61 6.63 14.22
N ALA A 186 8.79 5.62 13.36
CA ALA A 186 7.92 4.46 13.31
C ALA A 186 7.91 3.65 14.62
N ASP A 187 9.08 3.43 15.22
CA ASP A 187 9.22 2.68 16.49
C ASP A 187 8.57 3.43 17.66
N ARG A 188 8.83 4.74 17.77
CA ARG A 188 8.17 5.63 18.73
C ARG A 188 6.65 5.60 18.55
N GLY A 189 6.16 5.81 17.32
CA GLY A 189 4.73 5.81 17.05
C GLY A 189 4.07 4.46 17.35
N ALA A 190 4.76 3.35 17.08
CA ALA A 190 4.29 2.02 17.47
C ALA A 190 4.16 1.89 19.01
N ALA A 191 5.17 2.32 19.76
CA ALA A 191 5.17 2.30 21.22
C ALA A 191 4.08 3.20 21.83
N GLU A 192 3.73 4.30 21.17
CA GLU A 192 2.65 5.21 21.54
C GLU A 192 1.27 4.76 21.06
N GLY A 193 1.18 3.64 20.33
CA GLY A 193 -0.08 3.08 19.82
C GLY A 193 -0.63 3.78 18.58
N GLU A 194 0.18 4.55 17.86
CA GLU A 194 -0.22 5.21 16.62
C GLU A 194 -0.51 4.21 15.50
N LEU A 195 0.18 3.07 15.49
CA LEU A 195 -0.08 1.96 14.55
C LEU A 195 -1.19 1.01 15.00
N TYR A 196 -1.71 1.19 16.22
CA TYR A 196 -2.81 0.38 16.73
C TYR A 196 -4.12 0.85 16.11
N VAL A 197 -4.80 -0.04 15.40
CA VAL A 197 -6.12 0.22 14.82
C VAL A 197 -7.18 -0.47 15.67
N GLU A 198 -8.18 0.30 16.09
CA GLU A 198 -9.38 -0.23 16.71
C GLU A 198 -10.43 -0.58 15.65
N GLY A 199 -11.16 -1.67 15.84
CA GLY A 199 -12.28 -2.06 14.98
C GLY A 199 -11.99 -3.27 14.08
N ASP A 200 -12.90 -3.52 13.15
CA ASP A 200 -12.92 -4.70 12.28
C ASP A 200 -13.11 -4.35 10.80
N ASP A 201 -12.82 -3.10 10.40
CA ASP A 201 -12.94 -2.61 9.03
C ASP A 201 -12.25 -3.53 8.02
N LEU A 202 -11.01 -3.95 8.32
CA LEU A 202 -10.28 -4.89 7.46
C LEU A 202 -11.02 -6.22 7.32
N ALA A 203 -11.48 -6.81 8.44
CA ALA A 203 -12.18 -8.09 8.44
C ALA A 203 -13.51 -8.02 7.68
N THR A 204 -14.24 -6.92 7.87
CA THR A 204 -15.49 -6.62 7.18
C THR A 204 -15.27 -6.48 5.67
N LEU A 205 -14.24 -5.74 5.25
CA LEU A 205 -13.94 -5.51 3.84
C LEU A 205 -13.48 -6.78 3.10
N ILE A 206 -12.66 -7.61 3.75
CA ILE A 206 -12.16 -8.85 3.12
C ILE A 206 -13.09 -10.05 3.31
N GLY A 207 -14.12 -9.93 4.14
CA GLY A 207 -15.11 -10.99 4.42
C GLY A 207 -14.54 -12.19 5.19
N ARG A 208 -13.37 -12.04 5.82
CA ARG A 208 -12.69 -13.07 6.62
C ARG A 208 -11.83 -12.42 7.71
N PRO A 209 -11.43 -13.16 8.76
CA PRO A 209 -10.44 -12.66 9.71
C PRO A 209 -9.11 -12.28 9.02
N PRO A 210 -8.42 -11.22 9.49
CA PRO A 210 -7.05 -10.91 9.09
C PRO A 210 -6.11 -12.07 9.43
N VAL A 211 -5.01 -12.18 8.68
CA VAL A 211 -3.96 -13.16 8.99
C VAL A 211 -3.36 -12.84 10.35
N THR A 212 -3.25 -13.86 11.21
CA THR A 212 -2.66 -13.70 12.55
C THR A 212 -1.13 -13.64 12.50
N LEU A 213 -0.52 -13.09 13.55
CA LEU A 213 0.94 -13.09 13.72
C LEU A 213 1.54 -14.50 13.58
N ALA A 214 0.92 -15.49 14.20
CA ALA A 214 1.40 -16.88 14.16
C ALA A 214 1.32 -17.48 12.75
N GLU A 215 0.26 -17.19 11.98
CA GLU A 215 0.15 -17.65 10.59
C GLU A 215 1.16 -16.95 9.68
N ALA A 216 1.40 -15.64 9.89
CA ALA A 216 2.40 -14.89 9.15
C ALA A 216 3.80 -15.45 9.38
N ILE A 217 4.19 -15.72 10.64
CA ILE A 217 5.50 -16.31 10.99
C ILE A 217 5.65 -17.71 10.41
N ARG A 218 4.60 -18.53 10.45
CA ARG A 218 4.64 -19.89 9.87
C ARG A 218 4.93 -19.88 8.37
N THR A 219 4.45 -18.86 7.67
CA THR A 219 4.65 -18.71 6.23
C THR A 219 6.05 -18.20 5.88
N ALA A 220 6.69 -17.47 6.82
CA ALA A 220 7.99 -16.85 6.61
C ALA A 220 9.18 -17.73 7.02
N LEU A 221 8.96 -18.76 7.84
CA LEU A 221 9.96 -19.72 8.32
C LEU A 221 9.99 -20.98 7.45
#